data_AF-A0A1I7XKL6-F1
#
_entry.id   AF-A0A1I7XKL6-F1
#
_cell.length_a   1.000
_cell.length_b   1.000
_cell.length_c   1.000
_cell.angle_alpha   90.00
_cell.angle_beta   90.00
_cell.angle_gamma   90.00
#
_symmetry.space_group_name_H-M   'P 1'
#
loop_
_entity.id
_entity.type
_entity.pdbx_description
1 polymer ?
#
loop_
_entity_poly.entity_id
_entity_poly.type
_entity_poly.pdbx_seq_one_letter_code
_entity_poly.pdbx_strand_id
1 'polypeptide(L)'
;MCQRDGAIHINGKTRLGTASRGLPISPSPALIASIDAFRVCVCAGTKPKLFLAPAMLYSVQILALILPLNFCLTPHHHIIDLQGPWKFESLDGSFQGIGRVPGDIYSDLHRAGIIADPLFGDNHLQLKWVGNKDWSYLRNISVSSEVLSFAQIRLVVDGIDTISTITLNGEVVLSTENQFVKYSADVKGLIKEENVIEIELKSPIIYAQNKSDAYYKSKKHFIPPVCPPDIYHGECHPNFIRKAQYSFGWDWGPSIPTVGVWKPIKVVGFNEYYIEDVTWTTERGLGNEKD
;
A
#
# COMPACT_ATOMS: atom_id res chain seq x y z
N MET A 1 -6.58 -41.76 -12.10
CA MET A 1 -7.94 -41.24 -11.83
C MET A 1 -7.78 -39.89 -11.13
N CYS A 2 -7.87 -38.77 -11.85
CA CYS A 2 -7.89 -37.45 -11.22
C CYS A 2 -9.31 -37.21 -10.69
N GLN A 3 -9.51 -37.27 -9.37
CA GLN A 3 -10.74 -36.76 -8.76
C GLN A 3 -10.85 -35.26 -9.10
N ARG A 4 -11.99 -34.87 -9.71
CA ARG A 4 -12.28 -33.54 -10.26
C ARG A 4 -12.92 -32.61 -9.23
N ASP A 5 -12.51 -32.74 -7.97
CA ASP A 5 -13.32 -32.20 -6.88
C ASP A 5 -12.49 -31.15 -6.15
N GLY A 6 -12.44 -29.96 -6.75
CA GLY A 6 -11.91 -28.74 -6.14
C GLY A 6 -12.96 -27.65 -6.22
N ALA A 7 -13.29 -27.03 -5.09
CA ALA A 7 -14.10 -25.82 -5.07
C ALA A 7 -13.17 -24.59 -5.11
N ILE A 8 -13.49 -23.63 -5.98
CA ILE A 8 -12.84 -22.31 -5.98
C ILE A 8 -13.78 -21.34 -5.28
N HIS A 9 -13.35 -20.84 -4.12
CA HIS A 9 -14.04 -19.76 -3.43
C HIS A 9 -13.38 -18.43 -3.80
N ILE A 10 -14.08 -17.60 -4.57
CA ILE A 10 -13.63 -16.25 -4.89
C ILE A 10 -14.23 -15.30 -3.85
N ASN A 11 -13.40 -14.45 -3.26
CA ASN A 11 -13.81 -13.39 -2.35
C ASN A 11 -13.22 -12.07 -2.87
N GLY A 12 -14.08 -11.15 -3.31
CA GLY A 12 -13.66 -9.81 -3.71
C GLY A 12 -14.24 -8.75 -2.78
N LYS A 13 -13.46 -7.69 -2.55
CA LYS A 13 -13.91 -6.48 -1.86
C LYS A 13 -14.05 -5.37 -2.89
N THR A 14 -15.25 -4.83 -3.01
CA THR A 14 -15.50 -3.63 -3.82
C THR A 14 -15.71 -2.46 -2.89
N ARG A 15 -15.08 -1.33 -3.21
CA ARG A 15 -15.28 -0.10 -2.46
C ARG A 15 -16.16 0.86 -3.25
N LEU A 16 -17.18 1.37 -2.56
CA LEU A 16 -18.20 2.28 -3.08
C LEU A 16 -18.16 3.53 -2.20
N GLY A 17 -17.53 4.61 -2.68
CA GLY A 17 -17.27 5.79 -1.84
C GLY A 17 -16.36 5.44 -0.66
N THR A 18 -16.71 5.78 0.58
CA THR A 18 -15.88 5.51 1.77
C THR A 18 -16.02 4.09 2.33
N ALA A 19 -17.05 3.34 1.94
CA ALA A 19 -17.41 2.05 2.53
C ALA A 19 -16.96 0.84 1.68
N SER A 20 -16.53 -0.24 2.34
CA SER A 20 -16.23 -1.54 1.71
C SER A 20 -17.41 -2.50 1.83
N ARG A 21 -17.79 -3.18 0.75
CA ARG A 21 -18.74 -4.31 0.80
C ARG A 21 -18.14 -5.57 0.16
N GLY A 22 -18.52 -6.73 0.70
CA GLY A 22 -18.26 -8.01 0.06
C GLY A 22 -19.11 -8.15 -1.20
N LEU A 23 -18.55 -8.76 -2.24
CA LEU A 23 -19.27 -9.05 -3.47
C LEU A 23 -20.30 -10.18 -3.25
N PRO A 24 -21.56 -10.02 -3.68
CA PRO A 24 -22.49 -11.14 -3.78
C PRO A 24 -22.08 -11.99 -5.00
N ILE A 25 -21.41 -13.11 -4.75
CA ILE A 25 -20.98 -14.03 -5.80
C ILE A 25 -22.06 -15.12 -5.92
N SER A 26 -22.60 -15.27 -7.13
CA SER A 26 -23.65 -16.25 -7.42
C SER A 26 -23.06 -17.66 -7.52
N PRO A 27 -23.64 -18.67 -6.84
CA PRO A 27 -23.13 -20.06 -6.84
C PRO A 27 -23.52 -20.84 -8.11
N SER A 28 -23.62 -20.19 -9.28
CA SER A 28 -24.11 -20.84 -10.49
C SER A 28 -23.16 -21.96 -10.96
N PRO A 29 -23.64 -23.21 -11.19
CA PRO A 29 -22.82 -24.38 -11.51
C PRO A 29 -22.12 -24.36 -12.89
N ALA A 30 -22.23 -23.29 -13.67
CA ALA A 30 -21.79 -23.26 -15.07
C ALA A 30 -20.28 -23.04 -15.28
N LEU A 31 -19.46 -23.03 -14.23
CA LEU A 31 -18.02 -22.75 -14.31
C LEU A 31 -17.17 -23.98 -13.97
N ILE A 32 -16.85 -24.79 -14.97
CA ILE A 32 -15.72 -25.72 -14.91
C ILE A 32 -14.81 -25.47 -16.12
N ALA A 33 -13.53 -25.24 -15.81
CA ALA A 33 -12.32 -25.32 -16.64
C ALA A 33 -11.61 -23.99 -17.01
N SER A 34 -10.31 -24.01 -16.68
CA SER A 34 -9.19 -23.10 -17.01
C SER A 34 -9.10 -21.75 -16.29
N ILE A 35 -8.04 -21.62 -15.47
CA ILE A 35 -7.69 -20.46 -14.64
C ILE A 35 -7.15 -19.27 -15.45
N ASP A 36 -6.88 -19.44 -16.75
CA ASP A 36 -6.53 -18.32 -17.65
C ASP A 36 -7.74 -17.70 -18.37
N ALA A 37 -8.95 -18.24 -18.14
CA ALA A 37 -10.11 -17.90 -18.96
C ALA A 37 -11.11 -16.95 -18.29
N PHE A 38 -11.05 -16.60 -17.00
CA PHE A 38 -12.13 -15.77 -16.46
C PHE A 38 -11.84 -14.27 -16.56
N ARG A 39 -12.66 -13.55 -17.34
CA ARG A 39 -12.70 -12.07 -17.31
C ARG A 39 -13.78 -11.62 -16.34
N VAL A 40 -13.45 -10.65 -15.50
CA VAL A 40 -14.43 -9.92 -14.69
C VAL A 40 -15.08 -8.87 -15.58
N CYS A 41 -16.36 -9.06 -15.90
CA CYS A 41 -17.13 -8.10 -16.69
C CYS A 41 -18.08 -7.32 -15.78
N VAL A 42 -18.02 -6.00 -15.87
CA VAL A 42 -18.98 -5.07 -15.25
C VAL A 42 -19.89 -4.54 -16.35
N CYS A 43 -21.17 -4.90 -16.34
CA CYS A 43 -22.14 -4.32 -17.26
C CYS A 43 -22.69 -3.02 -16.67
N ALA A 44 -22.35 -1.88 -17.28
CA ALA A 44 -22.92 -0.58 -16.94
C ALA A 44 -24.40 -0.53 -17.36
N GLY A 45 -25.30 -0.47 -16.38
CA GLY A 45 -26.74 -0.35 -16.56
C GLY A 45 -27.39 0.17 -15.29
N THR A 46 -28.70 0.41 -15.28
CA THR A 46 -29.43 0.96 -14.12
C THR A 46 -29.33 0.09 -12.85
N LYS A 47 -28.94 -1.18 -13.00
CA LYS A 47 -28.47 -2.07 -11.94
C LYS A 47 -27.22 -2.82 -12.45
N PRO A 48 -26.01 -2.40 -12.08
CA PRO A 48 -24.80 -3.07 -12.54
C PRO A 48 -24.76 -4.49 -12.01
N LYS A 49 -24.49 -5.44 -12.90
CA LYS A 49 -24.34 -6.86 -12.58
C LYS A 49 -22.90 -7.26 -12.86
N LEU A 50 -22.29 -7.94 -11.90
CA LEU A 50 -20.93 -8.48 -12.00
C LEU A 50 -21.02 -9.95 -12.43
N PHE A 51 -20.30 -10.30 -13.49
CA PHE A 51 -20.21 -11.69 -13.95
C PHE A 51 -18.75 -12.10 -14.11
N LEU A 52 -18.46 -13.36 -13.77
CA LEU A 52 -17.26 -14.05 -14.20
C LEU A 52 -17.62 -14.80 -15.48
N ALA A 53 -17.07 -14.36 -16.61
CA ALA A 53 -17.31 -14.99 -17.90
C ALA A 53 -16.07 -15.78 -18.34
N PRO A 54 -16.22 -17.02 -18.84
CA PRO A 54 -15.12 -17.73 -19.49
C PRO A 54 -14.70 -17.00 -20.79
N ALA A 55 -13.41 -16.92 -21.06
CA ALA A 55 -12.77 -16.10 -22.10
C ALA A 55 -12.95 -16.69 -23.49
N MET A 56 -13.63 -17.83 -23.59
CA MET A 56 -13.93 -18.55 -24.82
C MET A 56 -15.24 -18.05 -25.47
N LEU A 57 -15.39 -16.74 -25.67
CA LEU A 57 -16.47 -16.18 -26.49
C LEU A 57 -15.95 -15.08 -27.42
N TYR A 58 -14.98 -15.43 -28.27
CA TYR A 58 -14.77 -14.75 -29.55
C TYR A 58 -15.22 -15.67 -30.68
N SER A 59 -16.52 -15.69 -30.98
CA SER A 59 -17.04 -16.03 -32.32
C SER A 59 -18.57 -15.95 -32.37
N VAL A 60 -19.18 -14.81 -32.04
CA VAL A 60 -20.46 -14.46 -32.67
C VAL A 60 -20.41 -12.98 -32.99
N GLN A 61 -19.99 -12.67 -34.22
CA GLN A 61 -20.26 -11.39 -34.85
C GLN A 61 -21.79 -11.24 -34.96
N ILE A 62 -22.41 -10.54 -34.00
CA ILE A 62 -23.74 -9.97 -34.24
C ILE A 62 -23.50 -8.60 -34.88
N LEU A 63 -23.78 -8.59 -36.17
CA LEU A 63 -23.86 -7.46 -37.07
C LEU A 63 -24.79 -6.39 -36.49
N ALA A 64 -24.25 -5.38 -35.81
CA ALA A 64 -24.95 -4.14 -35.49
C ALA A 64 -24.36 -3.02 -36.36
N LEU A 65 -24.97 -2.84 -37.53
CA LEU A 65 -24.82 -1.69 -38.41
C LEU A 65 -25.47 -0.45 -37.72
N ILE A 66 -24.86 0.72 -37.96
CA ILE A 66 -25.37 2.10 -37.77
C ILE A 66 -24.87 2.85 -36.50
N LEU A 67 -23.74 3.56 -36.65
CA LEU A 67 -23.48 5.01 -36.39
C LEU A 67 -21.98 5.24 -36.11
N PRO A 68 -21.31 6.22 -36.74
CA PRO A 68 -19.95 6.61 -36.37
C PRO A 68 -20.04 7.51 -35.13
N LEU A 69 -20.44 6.93 -34.00
CA LEU A 69 -20.17 7.55 -32.72
C LEU A 69 -18.72 7.23 -32.40
N ASN A 70 -17.86 8.22 -32.58
CA ASN A 70 -16.63 8.35 -31.82
C ASN A 70 -17.01 8.39 -30.33
N PHE A 71 -17.38 7.24 -29.75
CA PHE A 71 -17.26 7.01 -28.33
C PHE A 71 -15.75 6.92 -28.10
N CYS A 72 -15.15 8.09 -27.90
CA CYS A 72 -13.92 8.18 -27.15
C CYS A 72 -14.23 7.45 -25.84
N LEU A 73 -13.74 6.22 -25.70
CA LEU A 73 -13.83 5.45 -24.47
C LEU A 73 -13.13 6.31 -23.42
N THR A 74 -13.89 7.12 -22.69
CA THR A 74 -13.35 7.88 -21.57
C THR A 74 -12.71 6.86 -20.64
N PRO A 75 -11.42 7.00 -20.32
CA PRO A 75 -10.74 6.03 -19.48
C PRO A 75 -11.55 5.87 -18.19
N HIS A 76 -12.05 4.66 -17.92
CA HIS A 76 -12.94 4.41 -16.78
C HIS A 76 -12.21 4.58 -15.44
N HIS A 77 -10.88 4.55 -15.48
CA HIS A 77 -9.99 4.92 -14.40
C HIS A 77 -8.69 5.50 -14.97
N HIS A 78 -8.00 6.30 -14.17
CA HIS A 78 -6.68 6.82 -14.49
C HIS A 78 -5.76 6.69 -13.26
N ILE A 79 -4.52 6.26 -13.48
CA ILE A 79 -3.51 6.09 -12.43
C ILE A 79 -2.37 7.06 -12.72
N ILE A 80 -2.06 7.91 -11.74
CA ILE A 80 -0.85 8.71 -11.72
C ILE A 80 0.14 8.02 -10.80
N ASP A 81 1.24 7.54 -11.37
CA ASP A 81 2.33 6.96 -10.60
C ASP A 81 3.16 8.06 -9.92
N LEU A 82 3.31 7.95 -8.60
CA LEU A 82 4.06 8.89 -7.78
C LEU A 82 5.41 8.31 -7.32
N GLN A 83 5.87 7.23 -7.95
CA GLN A 83 7.22 6.71 -7.81
C GLN A 83 8.27 7.61 -8.49
N GLY A 84 9.55 7.43 -8.14
CA GLY A 84 10.68 8.20 -8.63
C GLY A 84 11.25 9.16 -7.59
N PRO A 85 11.76 10.34 -8.01
CA PRO A 85 12.46 11.25 -7.13
C PRO A 85 11.51 11.99 -6.18
N TRP A 86 11.94 12.13 -4.93
CA TRP A 86 11.28 12.92 -3.89
C TRP A 86 12.36 13.74 -3.16
N LYS A 87 12.06 14.96 -2.75
CA LYS A 87 12.95 15.68 -1.83
C LYS A 87 12.84 15.01 -0.46
N PHE A 88 13.95 14.68 0.19
CA PHE A 88 13.94 14.32 1.61
C PHE A 88 14.62 15.42 2.42
N GLU A 89 14.21 15.56 3.68
CA GLU A 89 14.80 16.49 4.64
C GLU A 89 14.65 15.95 6.06
N SER A 90 15.63 16.16 6.95
CA SER A 90 15.45 15.92 8.38
C SER A 90 14.64 17.08 8.97
N LEU A 91 13.71 16.81 9.90
CA LEU A 91 12.83 17.87 10.42
C LEU A 91 13.57 18.99 11.19
N ASP A 92 14.82 18.76 11.57
CA ASP A 92 15.71 19.78 12.15
C ASP A 92 16.52 20.58 11.10
N GLY A 93 16.31 20.31 9.80
CA GLY A 93 16.98 20.97 8.68
C GLY A 93 18.47 20.60 8.49
N SER A 94 18.99 19.64 9.25
CA SER A 94 20.42 19.28 9.20
C SER A 94 20.83 18.57 7.91
N PHE A 95 19.92 17.80 7.30
CA PHE A 95 20.20 16.97 6.14
C PHE A 95 19.07 17.09 5.13
N GLN A 96 19.42 17.19 3.86
CA GLN A 96 18.44 17.20 2.77
C GLN A 96 19.06 16.64 1.49
N GLY A 97 18.21 16.20 0.57
CA GLY A 97 18.65 15.71 -0.73
C GLY A 97 17.49 15.23 -1.58
N ILE A 98 17.82 14.48 -2.64
CA ILE A 98 16.85 13.82 -3.49
C ILE A 98 16.89 12.31 -3.22
N GLY A 99 15.79 11.81 -2.70
CA GLY A 99 15.56 10.40 -2.41
C GLY A 99 14.77 9.72 -3.52
N ARG A 100 14.53 8.42 -3.35
CA ARG A 100 13.73 7.61 -4.29
C ARG A 100 12.60 6.91 -3.57
N VAL A 101 11.42 6.98 -4.18
CA VAL A 101 10.24 6.21 -3.79
C VAL A 101 9.91 5.22 -4.91
N PRO A 102 9.77 3.91 -4.65
CA PRO A 102 9.91 3.27 -3.35
C PRO A 102 11.36 3.25 -2.85
N GLY A 103 11.54 3.35 -1.53
CA GLY A 103 12.86 3.40 -0.92
C GLY A 103 12.83 3.71 0.58
N ASP A 104 13.99 4.01 1.12
CA ASP A 104 14.22 4.24 2.55
C ASP A 104 15.32 5.28 2.78
N ILE A 105 15.31 5.90 3.96
CA ILE A 105 16.17 7.05 4.25
C ILE A 105 17.67 6.70 4.30
N TYR A 106 18.06 5.50 4.75
CA TYR A 106 19.48 5.12 4.78
C TYR A 106 20.00 4.97 3.34
N SER A 107 19.22 4.33 2.48
CA SER A 107 19.55 4.22 1.05
C SER A 107 19.66 5.59 0.38
N ASP A 108 18.79 6.54 0.73
CA ASP A 108 18.78 7.88 0.15
C ASP A 108 19.92 8.76 0.66
N LEU A 109 20.23 8.72 1.95
CA LEU A 109 21.40 9.39 2.52
C LEU A 109 22.71 8.85 1.93
N HIS A 110 22.82 7.53 1.77
CA HIS A 110 24.01 6.91 1.17
C HIS A 110 24.15 7.32 -0.30
N ARG A 111 23.06 7.31 -1.07
CA ARG A 111 23.04 7.75 -2.47
C ARG A 111 23.41 9.23 -2.63
N ALA A 112 23.03 10.06 -1.66
CA ALA A 112 23.40 11.46 -1.61
C ALA A 112 24.85 11.71 -1.13
N GLY A 113 25.58 10.66 -0.74
CA GLY A 113 26.94 10.76 -0.20
C GLY A 113 27.01 11.38 1.21
N ILE A 114 25.88 11.41 1.93
CA ILE A 114 25.79 12.00 3.28
C ILE A 114 26.27 11.02 4.35
N ILE A 115 26.04 9.72 4.13
CA ILE A 115 26.52 8.65 5.00
C ILE A 115 27.38 7.66 4.21
N ALA A 116 28.29 6.98 4.89
CA ALA A 116 29.00 5.82 4.35
C ALA A 116 28.05 4.62 4.19
N ASP A 117 28.48 3.59 3.46
CA ASP A 117 27.72 2.34 3.32
C ASP A 117 27.36 1.78 4.71
N PRO A 118 26.05 1.69 5.05
CA PRO A 118 25.62 1.22 6.37
C PRO A 118 26.06 -0.21 6.69
N LEU A 119 26.31 -1.03 5.68
CA LEU A 119 26.66 -2.44 5.83
C LEU A 119 28.17 -2.70 5.82
N PHE A 120 28.98 -1.67 5.58
CA PHE A 120 30.43 -1.81 5.60
C PHE A 120 30.98 -1.72 7.03
N GLY A 121 31.66 -2.78 7.48
CA GLY A 121 32.31 -2.83 8.79
C GLY A 121 31.33 -2.56 9.93
N ASP A 122 31.70 -1.63 10.81
CA ASP A 122 30.92 -1.20 11.97
C ASP A 122 30.16 0.12 11.74
N ASN A 123 30.02 0.57 10.49
CA ASN A 123 29.35 1.83 10.16
C ASN A 123 27.94 1.94 10.74
N HIS A 124 27.16 0.85 10.75
CA HIS A 124 25.83 0.83 11.36
C HIS A 124 25.81 1.32 12.82
N LEU A 125 26.88 1.13 13.60
CA LEU A 125 26.99 1.63 14.97
C LEU A 125 27.10 3.15 15.01
N GLN A 126 27.82 3.75 14.06
CA GLN A 126 28.00 5.20 13.94
C GLN A 126 26.78 5.89 13.32
N LEU A 127 25.94 5.13 12.60
CA LEU A 127 24.78 5.64 11.87
C LEU A 127 23.47 5.57 12.65
N LYS A 128 23.49 5.17 13.93
CA LYS A 128 22.31 5.10 14.81
C LYS A 128 21.50 6.41 14.88
N TRP A 129 22.16 7.55 14.66
CA TRP A 129 21.50 8.86 14.65
C TRP A 129 20.41 8.95 13.57
N VAL A 130 20.52 8.23 12.46
CA VAL A 130 19.57 8.30 11.34
C VAL A 130 18.18 7.80 11.77
N GLY A 131 18.12 6.66 12.48
CA GLY A 131 16.87 6.10 13.00
C GLY A 131 16.26 6.89 14.17
N ASN A 132 17.04 7.77 14.80
CA ASN A 132 16.61 8.64 15.90
C ASN A 132 16.04 9.99 15.43
N LYS A 133 16.09 10.29 14.12
CA LYS A 133 15.54 11.51 13.55
C LYS A 133 14.16 11.29 12.96
N ASP A 134 13.38 12.37 12.96
CA ASP A 134 12.21 12.51 12.11
C ASP A 134 12.64 13.03 10.73
N TRP A 135 11.96 12.56 9.70
CA TRP A 135 12.27 12.86 8.30
C TRP A 135 11.01 13.29 7.56
N SER A 136 11.14 14.10 6.52
CA SER A 136 10.07 14.40 5.58
C SER A 136 10.44 13.99 4.17
N TYR A 137 9.44 13.55 3.40
CA TYR A 137 9.52 13.34 1.96
C TYR A 137 8.49 14.25 1.29
N LEU A 138 8.94 15.07 0.33
CA LEU A 138 8.10 16.04 -0.37
C LEU A 138 8.17 15.83 -1.88
N ARG A 139 7.01 15.95 -2.54
CA ARG A 139 6.92 15.96 -4.00
C ARG A 139 5.82 16.87 -4.52
N ASN A 140 6.16 17.62 -5.55
CA ASN A 140 5.21 18.39 -6.34
C ASN A 140 4.67 17.52 -7.48
N ILE A 141 3.36 17.60 -7.71
CA ILE A 141 2.68 16.83 -8.76
C ILE A 141 1.72 17.73 -9.54
N SER A 142 1.74 17.58 -10.86
CA SER A 142 0.75 18.18 -11.77
C SER A 142 -0.28 17.13 -12.15
N VAL A 143 -1.55 17.49 -12.15
CA VAL A 143 -2.70 16.61 -12.40
C VAL A 143 -3.54 17.24 -13.50
N SER A 144 -3.84 16.48 -14.56
CA SER A 144 -4.63 16.98 -15.68
C SER A 144 -6.08 17.22 -15.32
N SER A 145 -6.74 18.14 -16.02
CA SER A 145 -8.18 18.40 -15.90
C SER A 145 -9.03 17.15 -16.17
N GLU A 146 -8.54 16.23 -17.00
CA GLU A 146 -9.14 14.90 -17.20
C GLU A 146 -9.19 14.10 -15.90
N VAL A 147 -8.08 14.02 -15.15
CA VAL A 147 -8.07 13.32 -13.86
C VAL A 147 -8.96 14.04 -12.84
N LEU A 148 -8.91 15.38 -12.83
CA LEU A 148 -9.79 16.18 -11.98
C LEU A 148 -11.27 16.04 -12.33
N SER A 149 -11.64 15.46 -13.48
CA SER A 149 -13.04 15.22 -13.85
C SER A 149 -13.64 13.96 -13.23
N PHE A 150 -12.82 13.00 -12.76
CA PHE A 150 -13.31 11.73 -12.20
C PHE A 150 -14.20 11.93 -10.98
N ALA A 151 -15.29 11.16 -10.86
CA ALA A 151 -16.21 11.27 -9.71
C ALA A 151 -15.54 10.98 -8.35
N GLN A 152 -14.52 10.12 -8.34
CA GLN A 152 -13.73 9.76 -7.17
C GLN A 152 -12.24 9.85 -7.51
N ILE A 153 -11.44 10.39 -6.59
CA ILE A 153 -9.97 10.44 -6.73
C ILE A 153 -9.37 10.04 -5.39
N ARG A 154 -8.40 9.14 -5.41
CA ARG A 154 -7.78 8.63 -4.20
C ARG A 154 -6.28 8.67 -4.22
N LEU A 155 -5.68 9.06 -3.10
CA LEU A 155 -4.28 8.79 -2.83
C LEU A 155 -4.14 7.40 -2.23
N VAL A 156 -3.30 6.56 -2.82
CA VAL A 156 -3.08 5.18 -2.42
C VAL A 156 -1.61 4.97 -2.12
N VAL A 157 -1.31 4.44 -0.93
CA VAL A 157 0.03 4.10 -0.48
C VAL A 157 0.06 2.60 -0.19
N ASP A 158 0.72 1.83 -1.05
CA ASP A 158 0.71 0.37 -0.96
C ASP A 158 1.56 -0.16 0.22
N GLY A 159 2.41 0.69 0.81
CA GLY A 159 3.16 0.44 2.03
C GLY A 159 4.10 1.59 2.39
N ILE A 160 4.12 1.94 3.68
CA ILE A 160 4.92 3.02 4.25
C ILE A 160 5.52 2.57 5.58
N ASP A 161 6.75 2.97 5.87
CA ASP A 161 7.51 2.53 7.03
C ASP A 161 7.83 3.74 7.92
N THR A 162 7.16 3.95 9.06
CA THR A 162 5.97 3.23 9.53
C THR A 162 4.97 4.23 10.09
N ILE A 163 5.44 5.07 11.02
CA ILE A 163 4.64 6.10 11.64
C ILE A 163 4.76 7.36 10.80
N SER A 164 3.66 7.78 10.20
CA SER A 164 3.69 8.95 9.32
C SER A 164 2.41 9.77 9.33
N THR A 165 2.56 11.02 8.92
CA THR A 165 1.47 11.93 8.56
C THR A 165 1.66 12.32 7.10
N ILE A 166 0.64 12.08 6.28
CA ILE A 166 0.66 12.45 4.86
C ILE A 166 -0.29 13.63 4.68
N THR A 167 0.23 14.70 4.10
CA THR A 167 -0.54 15.89 3.75
C THR A 167 -0.61 16.07 2.23
N LEU A 168 -1.73 16.60 1.77
CA LEU A 168 -1.93 17.05 0.39
C LEU A 168 -2.33 18.52 0.45
N ASN A 169 -1.51 19.39 -0.14
CA ASN A 169 -1.72 20.84 -0.13
C ASN A 169 -1.87 21.43 1.28
N GLY A 170 -1.14 20.87 2.26
CA GLY A 170 -1.18 21.27 3.67
C GLY A 170 -2.28 20.61 4.51
N GLU A 171 -3.22 19.89 3.89
CA GLU A 171 -4.30 19.19 4.60
C GLU A 171 -3.91 17.74 4.88
N VAL A 172 -4.10 17.28 6.13
CA VAL A 172 -3.80 15.89 6.51
C VAL A 172 -4.81 14.94 5.87
N VAL A 173 -4.33 14.02 5.04
CA VAL A 173 -5.16 13.03 4.34
C VAL A 173 -5.03 11.62 4.93
N LEU A 174 -3.86 11.28 5.49
CA LEU A 174 -3.60 9.99 6.10
C LEU A 174 -2.71 10.13 7.33
N SER A 175 -2.93 9.28 8.33
CA SER A 175 -1.98 8.99 9.39
C SER A 175 -1.76 7.48 9.45
N THR A 176 -0.51 7.06 9.60
CA THR A 176 -0.12 5.64 9.52
C THR A 176 0.60 5.20 10.77
N GLU A 177 0.42 3.93 11.13
CA GLU A 177 1.06 3.33 12.30
C GLU A 177 1.50 1.86 12.10
N ASN A 178 1.39 1.34 10.88
CA ASN A 178 1.62 -0.07 10.57
C ASN A 178 2.24 -0.25 9.19
N GLN A 179 3.46 -0.80 9.16
CA GLN A 179 4.24 -1.01 7.95
C GLN A 179 3.58 -1.98 6.96
N PHE A 180 2.79 -2.92 7.48
CA PHE A 180 2.36 -4.11 6.76
C PHE A 180 1.01 -3.96 6.06
N VAL A 181 0.42 -2.77 6.07
CA VAL A 181 -0.90 -2.52 5.50
C VAL A 181 -0.86 -1.43 4.44
N LYS A 182 -1.80 -1.53 3.51
CA LYS A 182 -2.06 -0.51 2.50
C LYS A 182 -2.94 0.60 3.09
N TYR A 183 -2.65 1.83 2.73
CA TYR A 183 -3.43 3.01 3.10
C TYR A 183 -4.06 3.67 1.88
N SER A 184 -5.23 4.27 2.05
CA SER A 184 -5.88 5.05 0.99
C SER A 184 -6.84 6.09 1.56
N ALA A 185 -6.86 7.27 0.94
CA ALA A 185 -7.75 8.38 1.28
C ALA A 185 -8.43 8.93 0.02
N ASP A 186 -9.67 9.41 0.16
CA ASP A 186 -10.35 10.20 -0.86
C ASP A 186 -9.78 11.63 -0.85
N VAL A 187 -9.41 12.12 -2.03
CA VAL A 187 -8.77 13.43 -2.23
C VAL A 187 -9.47 14.27 -3.30
N LYS A 188 -10.63 13.87 -3.83
CA LYS A 188 -11.34 14.56 -4.92
C LYS A 188 -11.60 16.05 -4.66
N GLY A 189 -11.86 16.43 -3.41
CA GLY A 189 -12.10 17.83 -3.02
C GLY A 189 -10.83 18.62 -2.62
N LEU A 190 -9.68 17.96 -2.51
CA LEU A 190 -8.42 18.54 -2.04
C LEU A 190 -7.38 18.67 -3.17
N ILE A 191 -7.43 17.74 -4.12
CA ILE A 191 -6.52 17.68 -5.27
C ILE A 191 -6.87 18.77 -6.29
N LYS A 192 -5.85 19.43 -6.82
CA LYS A 192 -5.90 20.56 -7.76
C LYS A 192 -5.04 20.23 -8.98
N GLU A 193 -4.89 21.18 -9.91
CA GLU A 193 -3.97 21.02 -11.05
C GLU A 193 -2.52 20.91 -10.59
N GLU A 194 -2.09 21.76 -9.66
CA GLU A 194 -0.77 21.70 -9.03
C GLU A 194 -0.93 21.35 -7.56
N ASN A 195 -0.14 20.37 -7.09
CA ASN A 195 -0.23 19.90 -5.71
C ASN A 195 1.13 19.65 -5.10
N VAL A 196 1.17 19.76 -3.78
CA VAL A 196 2.29 19.34 -2.95
C VAL A 196 1.83 18.18 -2.07
N ILE A 197 2.55 17.07 -2.14
CA ILE A 197 2.41 15.96 -1.19
C ILE A 197 3.62 15.98 -0.27
N GLU A 198 3.35 15.96 1.03
CA GLU A 198 4.38 15.84 2.05
C GLU A 198 4.08 14.66 2.97
N ILE A 199 5.12 13.93 3.31
CA ILE A 199 5.06 12.73 4.15
C ILE A 199 6.07 12.94 5.28
N GLU A 200 5.57 13.27 6.46
CA GLU A 200 6.39 13.32 7.68
C GLU A 200 6.46 11.93 8.29
N LEU A 201 7.67 11.43 8.51
CA LEU A 201 7.99 10.13 9.08
C LEU A 201 8.62 10.33 10.46
N LYS A 202 8.02 9.73 11.48
CA LYS A 202 8.53 9.80 12.86
C LYS A 202 9.57 8.74 13.12
N SER A 203 10.55 9.06 13.97
CA SER A 203 11.54 8.10 14.44
C SER A 203 10.84 6.86 15.04
N PRO A 204 11.09 5.65 14.51
CA PRO A 204 10.49 4.43 15.02
C PRO A 204 11.00 4.12 16.44
N ILE A 205 12.24 4.51 16.77
CA ILE A 205 12.84 4.30 18.10
C ILE A 205 12.11 5.14 19.14
N ILE A 206 12.02 6.45 18.91
CA ILE A 206 11.37 7.39 19.83
C ILE A 206 9.88 7.05 19.98
N TYR A 207 9.21 6.70 18.88
CA TYR A 207 7.81 6.27 18.92
C TYR A 207 7.61 5.01 19.78
N ALA A 208 8.43 3.98 19.58
CA ALA A 208 8.34 2.73 20.32
C ALA A 208 8.58 2.93 21.82
N GLN A 209 9.59 3.74 22.19
CA GLN A 209 9.84 4.15 23.57
C GLN A 209 8.61 4.84 24.19
N ASN A 210 8.07 5.86 23.53
CA ASN A 210 6.92 6.62 24.02
C ASN A 210 5.68 5.73 24.21
N LYS A 211 5.45 4.76 23.32
CA LYS A 211 4.37 3.77 23.45
C LYS A 211 4.58 2.85 24.65
N SER A 212 5.81 2.39 24.87
CA SER A 212 6.19 1.60 26.05
C SER A 212 5.96 2.39 27.35
N ASP A 213 6.38 3.65 27.40
CA ASP A 213 6.22 4.50 28.59
C ASP A 213 4.75 4.77 28.91
N ALA A 214 3.94 5.06 27.88
CA ALA A 214 2.50 5.23 28.02
C ALA A 214 1.82 3.93 28.52
N TYR A 215 2.25 2.78 28.00
CA TYR A 215 1.79 1.49 28.48
C TYR A 215 2.13 1.28 29.96
N TYR A 216 3.40 1.44 30.34
CA TYR A 216 3.84 1.27 31.71
C TYR A 216 3.09 2.20 32.68
N LYS A 217 2.88 3.46 32.29
CA LYS A 217 2.12 4.44 33.09
C LYS A 217 0.72 3.93 33.43
N SER A 218 0.06 3.24 32.50
CA SER A 218 -1.31 2.73 32.65
C SER A 218 -1.40 1.32 33.23
N LYS A 219 -0.49 0.41 32.86
CA LYS A 219 -0.56 -1.02 33.22
C LYS A 219 0.40 -1.44 34.33
N LYS A 220 1.33 -0.57 34.73
CA LYS A 220 2.29 -0.76 35.84
C LYS A 220 3.16 -2.02 35.72
N HIS A 221 3.43 -2.47 34.50
CA HIS A 221 4.41 -3.51 34.21
C HIS A 221 4.98 -3.34 32.80
N PHE A 222 6.11 -4.00 32.53
CA PHE A 222 6.77 -4.00 31.23
C PHE A 222 6.30 -5.18 30.37
N ILE A 223 6.31 -5.00 29.03
CA ILE A 223 6.12 -6.10 28.09
C ILE A 223 7.50 -6.59 27.63
N PRO A 224 7.94 -7.80 28.04
CA PRO A 224 9.20 -8.36 27.60
C PRO A 224 9.13 -8.91 26.16
N PRO A 225 10.28 -9.00 25.46
CA PRO A 225 11.58 -8.44 25.84
C PRO A 225 11.57 -6.90 25.73
N VAL A 226 12.21 -6.23 26.69
CA VAL A 226 12.30 -4.76 26.75
C VAL A 226 13.37 -4.25 25.78
N CYS A 227 14.58 -4.80 25.88
CA CYS A 227 15.71 -4.53 24.99
C CYS A 227 16.30 -5.86 24.49
N PRO A 228 16.90 -5.88 23.29
CA PRO A 228 17.70 -7.01 22.84
C PRO A 228 18.99 -7.14 23.68
N PRO A 229 19.65 -8.32 23.65
CA PRO A 229 20.99 -8.48 24.22
C PRO A 229 22.00 -7.43 23.71
N ASP A 230 22.87 -6.96 24.60
CA ASP A 230 23.85 -5.89 24.29
C ASP A 230 24.75 -6.21 23.09
N ILE A 231 25.09 -7.49 22.90
CA ILE A 231 25.92 -7.97 21.77
C ILE A 231 25.25 -7.75 20.41
N TYR A 232 23.93 -7.55 20.34
CA TYR A 232 23.24 -7.26 19.08
C TYR A 232 23.34 -5.78 18.70
N HIS A 233 23.80 -4.92 19.62
CA HIS A 233 23.83 -3.47 19.45
C HIS A 233 22.48 -2.89 18.97
N GLY A 234 21.40 -3.53 19.37
CA GLY A 234 20.03 -3.25 18.95
C GLY A 234 19.39 -2.02 19.58
N GLU A 235 18.14 -1.76 19.20
CA GLU A 235 17.28 -0.74 19.80
C GLU A 235 16.15 -1.41 20.58
N CYS A 236 15.68 -0.76 21.64
CA CYS A 236 14.68 -1.31 22.55
C CYS A 236 13.23 -1.15 22.03
N HIS A 237 12.31 -1.90 22.65
CA HIS A 237 10.86 -1.82 22.43
C HIS A 237 10.33 -2.11 21.00
N PRO A 238 10.94 -3.02 20.19
CA PRO A 238 10.41 -3.32 18.86
C PRO A 238 8.97 -3.87 18.89
N ASN A 239 8.56 -4.45 20.01
CA ASN A 239 7.23 -4.98 20.28
C ASN A 239 6.11 -3.92 20.38
N PHE A 240 6.46 -2.63 20.54
CA PHE A 240 5.48 -1.53 20.61
C PHE A 240 5.19 -0.86 19.25
N ILE A 241 5.79 -1.34 18.16
CA ILE A 241 5.60 -0.80 16.81
C ILE A 241 5.27 -1.91 15.79
N ARG A 242 4.30 -1.65 14.90
CA ARG A 242 3.94 -2.56 13.80
C ARG A 242 4.87 -2.38 12.60
N LYS A 243 6.14 -2.68 12.81
CA LYS A 243 7.25 -2.63 11.85
C LYS A 243 8.00 -3.95 11.83
N ALA A 244 8.79 -4.19 10.80
CA ALA A 244 9.70 -5.33 10.70
C ALA A 244 10.57 -5.43 11.95
N GLN A 245 10.36 -6.48 12.75
CA GLN A 245 10.94 -6.57 14.10
C GLN A 245 12.47 -6.64 14.07
N TYR A 246 13.04 -7.29 13.04
CA TYR A 246 14.49 -7.40 12.87
C TYR A 246 15.19 -6.06 12.62
N SER A 247 14.46 -5.01 12.22
CA SER A 247 15.05 -3.70 11.94
C SER A 247 15.64 -3.02 13.18
N PHE A 248 15.25 -3.46 14.37
CA PHE A 248 15.80 -3.01 15.65
C PHE A 248 17.03 -3.84 16.09
N GLY A 249 17.55 -4.70 15.20
CA GLY A 249 18.63 -5.63 15.46
C GLY A 249 18.12 -7.05 15.73
N TRP A 250 18.95 -8.04 15.39
CA TRP A 250 18.69 -9.45 15.63
C TRP A 250 20.01 -10.22 15.79
N ASP A 251 19.96 -11.50 16.17
CA ASP A 251 21.17 -12.34 16.34
C ASP A 251 22.01 -12.52 15.06
N TRP A 252 21.48 -12.13 13.90
CA TRP A 252 22.15 -12.17 12.59
C TRP A 252 22.16 -10.84 11.83
N GLY A 253 21.57 -9.77 12.37
CA GLY A 253 21.30 -8.55 11.61
C GLY A 253 21.55 -7.25 12.39
N PRO A 254 22.08 -6.20 11.74
CA PRO A 254 22.33 -4.93 12.39
C PRO A 254 21.02 -4.20 12.73
N SER A 255 21.11 -3.27 13.68
CA SER A 255 20.01 -2.34 13.95
C SER A 255 20.02 -1.18 12.98
N ILE A 256 19.08 -1.20 12.03
CA ILE A 256 18.87 -0.15 11.03
C ILE A 256 17.35 0.10 10.96
N PRO A 257 16.78 0.78 11.97
CA PRO A 257 15.35 1.08 12.00
C PRO A 257 15.07 2.26 11.08
N THR A 258 15.13 2.00 9.76
CA THR A 258 14.90 2.97 8.69
C THR A 258 13.45 3.47 8.67
N VAL A 259 13.21 4.55 7.93
CA VAL A 259 11.88 5.05 7.57
C VAL A 259 11.82 5.29 6.06
N GLY A 260 10.63 5.27 5.49
CA GLY A 260 10.45 5.60 4.08
C GLY A 260 9.17 5.04 3.48
N VAL A 261 8.94 5.38 2.21
CA VAL A 261 7.83 4.84 1.43
C VAL A 261 8.32 3.58 0.71
N TRP A 262 8.21 2.43 1.37
CA TRP A 262 8.85 1.18 0.92
C TRP A 262 8.10 0.44 -0.21
N LYS A 263 6.90 0.91 -0.58
CA LYS A 263 6.10 0.40 -1.69
C LYS A 263 5.51 1.53 -2.54
N PRO A 264 4.95 1.24 -3.73
CA PRO A 264 4.41 2.27 -4.61
C PRO A 264 3.36 3.18 -3.95
N ILE A 265 3.39 4.45 -4.36
CA ILE A 265 2.39 5.47 -4.06
C ILE A 265 1.81 5.99 -5.37
N LYS A 266 0.50 6.22 -5.41
CA LYS A 266 -0.23 6.58 -6.63
C LYS A 266 -1.50 7.38 -6.35
N VAL A 267 -1.92 8.18 -7.32
CA VAL A 267 -3.27 8.76 -7.36
C VAL A 267 -4.12 7.95 -8.33
N VAL A 268 -5.34 7.58 -7.92
CA VAL A 268 -6.28 6.80 -8.73
C VAL A 268 -7.58 7.58 -8.87
N GLY A 269 -7.91 8.01 -10.09
CA GLY A 269 -9.20 8.58 -10.46
C GLY A 269 -10.11 7.52 -11.09
N PHE A 270 -11.39 7.49 -10.73
CA PHE A 270 -12.40 6.59 -11.32
C PHE A 270 -13.82 7.16 -11.17
N ASN A 271 -14.76 6.74 -12.02
CA ASN A 271 -16.13 7.27 -12.03
C ASN A 271 -17.14 6.43 -11.25
N GLU A 272 -17.04 5.10 -11.33
CA GLU A 272 -18.03 4.20 -10.72
C GLU A 272 -17.36 3.28 -9.69
N TYR A 273 -16.98 2.08 -10.11
CA TYR A 273 -16.47 1.03 -9.24
C TYR A 273 -14.96 0.92 -9.38
N TYR A 274 -14.28 0.80 -8.23
CA TYR A 274 -12.88 0.43 -8.17
C TYR A 274 -12.74 -0.86 -7.35
N ILE A 275 -12.27 -1.91 -8.01
CA ILE A 275 -11.97 -3.19 -7.35
C ILE A 275 -10.58 -3.06 -6.75
N GLU A 276 -10.51 -3.02 -5.41
CA GLU A 276 -9.25 -2.82 -4.70
C GLU A 276 -8.41 -4.09 -4.61
N ASP A 277 -9.07 -5.24 -4.46
CA ASP A 277 -8.47 -6.53 -4.21
C ASP A 277 -9.42 -7.68 -4.59
N VAL A 278 -8.85 -8.77 -5.10
CA VAL A 278 -9.56 -10.02 -5.42
C VAL A 278 -8.72 -11.17 -4.90
N THR A 279 -9.30 -11.97 -4.01
CA THR A 279 -8.65 -13.16 -3.44
C THR A 279 -9.45 -14.41 -3.81
N TRP A 280 -8.78 -15.55 -3.92
CA TRP A 280 -9.44 -16.83 -4.07
C TRP A 280 -8.71 -17.91 -3.28
N THR A 281 -9.48 -18.88 -2.77
CA THR A 281 -8.94 -20.07 -2.11
C THR A 281 -9.45 -21.33 -2.81
N THR A 282 -8.58 -22.33 -2.91
CA THR A 282 -8.93 -23.65 -3.42
C THR A 282 -9.06 -24.61 -2.25
N GLU A 283 -10.20 -25.30 -2.16
CA GLU A 283 -10.41 -26.35 -1.17
C GLU A 283 -10.44 -27.70 -1.85
N ARG A 284 -9.79 -28.70 -1.23
CA ARG A 284 -9.87 -30.09 -1.69
C ARG A 284 -11.24 -30.62 -1.30
N GLY A 285 -12.03 -31.04 -2.29
CA GLY A 285 -13.27 -31.75 -2.04
C GLY A 285 -12.97 -33.05 -1.32
N LEU A 286 -13.42 -33.18 -0.07
CA LEU A 286 -13.57 -34.49 0.55
C LEU A 286 -14.74 -35.14 -0.18
N GLY A 287 -14.43 -35.99 -1.16
CA GLY A 287 -15.43 -36.83 -1.80
C GLY A 287 -16.19 -37.58 -0.70
N ASN A 288 -17.48 -37.31 -0.54
CA ASN A 288 -18.34 -38.20 0.21
C ASN A 288 -18.47 -39.47 -0.62
N GLU A 289 -17.54 -40.41 -0.43
CA GLU A 289 -17.83 -41.84 -0.63
C GLU A 289 -18.89 -42.20 0.42
N LYS A 290 -20.15 -42.02 0.06
CA LYS A 290 -21.23 -42.80 0.65
C LYS A 290 -21.67 -43.79 -0.42
N ASP A 291 -21.37 -45.04 -0.10
CA ASP A 291 -21.80 -46.28 -0.75
C ASP A 291 -23.29 -46.31 -1.10
#